data_AF-A0A157ZSA1-F1
#
_entry.id   AF-A0A157ZSA1-F1
#
_cell.length_a   1.000
_cell.length_b   1.000
_cell.length_c   1.000
_cell.angle_alpha   90.00
_cell.angle_beta   90.00
_cell.angle_gamma   90.00
#
_symmetry.space_group_name_H-M   'P 1'
#
loop_
_entity.id
_entity.type
_entity.pdbx_description
1 polymer ?
#
loop_
_entity_poly.entity_id
_entity_poly.type
_entity_poly.pdbx_seq_one_letter_code
_entity_poly.pdbx_strand_id
1 'polypeptide(L)'
;MWNEGLGAGNYQLYCDAERELEVTAAAHAGGEPWTLSESARPILEKIVCIYDVQLSGISAGLFTRCHAKLEQLLGRLVVRSGEPLLHRGVARSTVGTNED
;
A
#
# COMPACT_ATOMS: atom_id res chain seq x y z
N MET A 1 -10.58 7.14 -3.55
CA MET A 1 -10.83 5.71 -3.28
C MET A 1 -11.92 5.16 -4.17
N TRP A 2 -13.18 5.59 -4.04
CA TRP A 2 -14.28 5.03 -4.86
C TRP A 2 -14.20 5.33 -6.37
N ASN A 3 -13.68 6.50 -6.77
CA ASN A 3 -13.53 6.85 -8.20
C ASN A 3 -12.39 6.10 -8.92
N GLU A 4 -11.54 5.35 -8.21
CA GLU A 4 -10.50 4.50 -8.82
C GLU A 4 -10.91 3.02 -8.88
N GLY A 5 -12.20 2.70 -8.68
CA GLY A 5 -12.72 1.33 -8.77
C GLY A 5 -12.35 0.41 -7.60
N LEU A 6 -11.56 0.88 -6.65
CA LEU A 6 -11.25 0.17 -5.41
C LEU A 6 -12.36 0.43 -4.38
N GLY A 7 -13.35 -0.48 -4.33
CA GLY A 7 -14.40 -0.46 -3.31
C GLY A 7 -15.81 -0.82 -3.75
N ALA A 8 -16.06 -1.10 -5.03
CA ALA A 8 -17.43 -1.32 -5.54
C ALA A 8 -18.07 -2.68 -5.18
N GLY A 9 -17.38 -3.57 -4.47
CA GLY A 9 -17.79 -4.98 -4.35
C GLY A 9 -18.51 -5.40 -3.05
N ASN A 10 -18.46 -4.60 -1.98
CA ASN A 10 -18.77 -5.10 -0.64
C ASN A 10 -19.82 -4.27 0.12
N TYR A 11 -20.79 -3.68 -0.58
CA TYR A 11 -21.86 -2.87 0.04
C TYR A 11 -22.50 -3.57 1.25
N GLN A 12 -22.91 -4.83 1.08
CA GLN A 12 -23.54 -5.60 2.15
C GLN A 12 -22.61 -5.80 3.36
N LEU A 13 -21.31 -5.99 3.14
CA LEU A 13 -20.33 -6.13 4.23
C LEU A 13 -20.30 -4.88 5.11
N TYR A 14 -20.33 -3.69 4.49
CA TYR A 14 -20.32 -2.43 5.22
C TYR A 14 -21.66 -2.20 5.93
N CYS A 15 -22.79 -2.53 5.31
CA CYS A 15 -24.10 -2.46 5.96
C CYS A 15 -24.22 -3.43 7.16
N ASP A 16 -23.64 -4.63 7.05
CA ASP A 16 -23.65 -5.59 8.17
C ASP A 16 -22.73 -5.11 9.29
N ALA A 17 -21.57 -4.52 8.97
CA ALA A 17 -20.70 -3.91 9.97
C ALA A 17 -21.36 -2.72 10.68
N GLU A 18 -22.01 -1.84 9.93
CA GLU A 18 -22.74 -0.69 10.47
C GLU A 18 -23.84 -1.15 11.44
N ARG A 19 -24.64 -2.16 11.04
CA ARG A 19 -25.68 -2.73 11.88
C ARG A 19 -25.12 -3.29 13.19
N GLU A 20 -24.02 -4.04 13.14
CA GLU A 20 -23.40 -4.59 14.35
C GLU A 20 -22.84 -3.49 15.27
N LEU A 21 -22.28 -2.42 14.70
CA LEU A 21 -21.81 -1.27 15.47
C LEU A 21 -22.97 -0.51 16.14
N GLU A 22 -24.09 -0.33 15.43
CA GLU A 22 -25.30 0.28 15.97
C GLU A 22 -25.88 -0.54 17.12
N VAL A 23 -25.95 -1.87 16.98
CA VAL A 23 -26.39 -2.78 18.05
C VAL A 23 -25.46 -2.67 19.26
N THR A 24 -24.14 -2.64 19.04
CA THR A 24 -23.15 -2.51 20.12
C THR A 24 -23.29 -1.16 20.84
N ALA A 25 -23.48 -0.07 20.08
CA ALA A 25 -23.67 1.26 20.63
C ALA A 25 -24.96 1.37 21.46
N ALA A 26 -26.06 0.75 20.99
CA ALA A 26 -27.32 0.70 21.71
C ALA A 26 -27.22 -0.11 23.01
N ALA A 27 -26.54 -1.27 22.98
CA ALA A 27 -26.29 -2.07 24.18
C ALA A 27 -25.45 -1.29 25.21
N HIS A 28 -24.40 -0.59 24.75
CA HIS A 28 -23.56 0.21 25.62
C HIS A 28 -24.32 1.39 26.26
N ALA A 29 -25.21 2.05 25.53
CA ALA A 29 -26.08 3.08 26.09
C ALA A 29 -26.99 2.53 27.20
N GLY A 30 -27.29 1.23 27.18
CA GLY A 30 -28.00 0.51 28.24
C GLY A 30 -27.13 0.11 29.45
N GLY A 31 -25.83 0.39 29.44
CA GLY A 31 -24.89 0.10 30.53
C GLY A 31 -23.97 -1.10 30.30
N GLU A 32 -24.10 -1.79 29.17
CA GLU A 32 -23.20 -2.89 28.81
C GLU A 32 -21.79 -2.38 28.41
N PRO A 33 -20.73 -3.18 28.55
CA PRO A 33 -19.40 -2.81 28.08
C PRO A 33 -19.32 -2.63 26.55
N TRP A 34 -18.36 -1.83 26.06
CA TRP A 34 -18.01 -1.79 24.64
C TRP A 34 -17.28 -3.08 24.24
N THR A 35 -18.05 -4.10 23.91
CA THR A 35 -17.54 -5.39 23.44
C THR A 35 -18.15 -5.73 22.09
N LEU A 36 -17.29 -6.02 21.12
CA LEU A 36 -17.74 -6.54 19.84
C LEU A 36 -18.33 -7.93 20.03
N SER A 37 -19.44 -8.20 19.35
CA SER A 37 -20.00 -9.54 19.26
C SER A 37 -19.02 -10.47 18.52
N GLU A 38 -19.09 -11.77 18.82
CA GLU A 38 -18.32 -12.79 18.07
C GLU A 38 -18.69 -12.80 16.58
N SER A 39 -19.90 -12.34 16.22
CA SER A 39 -20.33 -12.15 14.83
C SER A 39 -19.76 -10.89 14.17
N ALA A 40 -19.58 -9.80 14.91
CA ALA A 40 -19.03 -8.53 14.39
C ALA A 40 -17.53 -8.61 14.13
N ARG A 41 -16.80 -9.36 14.97
CA ARG A 41 -15.34 -9.49 14.89
C ARG A 41 -14.83 -9.88 13.48
N PRO A 42 -15.28 -10.98 12.85
CA PRO A 42 -14.80 -11.35 11.52
C PRO A 42 -15.19 -10.33 10.43
N ILE A 43 -16.32 -9.64 10.59
CA ILE A 43 -16.78 -8.61 9.65
C ILE A 43 -15.84 -7.41 9.67
N LEU A 44 -15.51 -6.92 10.86
CA LEU A 44 -14.62 -5.78 11.06
C LEU A 44 -13.18 -6.10 10.66
N GLU A 45 -12.68 -7.31 10.99
CA GLU A 45 -11.38 -7.79 10.52
C GLU A 45 -11.30 -7.78 8.99
N LYS A 46 -12.35 -8.26 8.31
CA LYS A 46 -12.41 -8.25 6.84
C LYS A 46 -12.39 -6.83 6.26
N ILE A 47 -13.07 -5.88 6.89
CA ILE A 47 -13.05 -4.46 6.48
C ILE A 47 -11.66 -3.87 6.64
N VAL A 48 -10.99 -4.09 7.77
CA VAL A 48 -9.61 -3.60 8.01
C VAL A 48 -8.66 -4.18 6.98
N CYS A 49 -8.74 -5.47 6.68
CA CYS A 49 -7.94 -6.12 5.63
C CYS A 49 -8.17 -5.49 4.25
N ILE A 50 -9.42 -5.16 3.90
CA ILE A 50 -9.72 -4.46 2.64
C ILE A 50 -9.02 -3.11 2.59
N TYR A 51 -9.08 -2.33 3.68
CA TYR A 51 -8.40 -1.04 3.75
C TYR A 51 -6.88 -1.17 3.65
N ASP A 52 -6.27 -2.14 4.32
CA ASP A 52 -4.83 -2.36 4.26
C ASP A 52 -4.36 -2.67 2.82
N VAL A 53 -5.06 -3.56 2.12
CA VAL A 53 -4.78 -3.88 0.71
C VAL A 53 -4.94 -2.64 -0.18
N GLN A 54 -5.98 -1.84 0.04
CA GLN A 54 -6.21 -0.62 -0.74
C GLN A 54 -5.13 0.43 -0.50
N LEU A 55 -4.74 0.66 0.77
CA LEU A 55 -3.68 1.59 1.13
C LEU A 55 -2.32 1.14 0.57
N SER A 56 -2.03 -0.15 0.64
CA SER A 56 -0.84 -0.73 0.03
C SER A 56 -0.84 -0.55 -1.50
N GLY A 57 -1.97 -0.78 -2.17
CA GLY A 57 -2.10 -0.58 -3.61
C GLY A 57 -1.88 0.88 -4.04
N ILE A 58 -2.50 1.83 -3.33
CA ILE A 58 -2.35 3.27 -3.59
C ILE A 58 -0.90 3.71 -3.39
N SER A 59 -0.30 3.35 -2.25
CA SER A 59 1.08 3.73 -1.92
C SER A 59 2.09 3.14 -2.92
N ALA A 60 1.95 1.87 -3.30
CA ALA A 60 2.79 1.25 -4.32
C ALA A 60 2.63 1.91 -5.69
N GLY A 61 1.40 2.26 -6.08
CA GLY A 61 1.11 2.96 -7.34
C GLY A 61 1.73 4.36 -7.37
N LEU A 62 1.60 5.13 -6.28
CA LEU A 62 2.23 6.44 -6.12
C LEU A 62 3.75 6.35 -6.18
N PHE A 63 4.33 5.40 -5.42
CA PHE A 63 5.77 5.16 -5.43
C PHE A 63 6.28 4.88 -6.85
N THR A 64 5.61 3.96 -7.56
CA THR A 64 5.99 3.59 -8.93
C THR A 64 5.93 4.77 -9.89
N ARG A 65 4.88 5.60 -9.80
CA ARG A 65 4.75 6.81 -10.63
C ARG A 65 5.83 7.85 -10.32
N CYS A 66 6.11 8.09 -9.03
CA CYS A 66 7.16 9.00 -8.60
C CYS A 66 8.54 8.52 -9.05
N HIS A 67 8.82 7.22 -8.89
CA HIS A 67 10.06 6.59 -9.33
C HIS A 67 10.25 6.74 -10.86
N ALA A 68 9.23 6.40 -11.65
CA ALA A 68 9.28 6.55 -13.10
C ALA A 68 9.51 8.02 -13.55
N LYS A 69 8.87 8.98 -12.86
CA LYS A 69 9.08 10.41 -13.12
C LYS A 69 10.50 10.87 -12.75
N LEU A 70 11.04 10.36 -11.65
CA LEU A 70 12.42 10.66 -11.23
C LEU A 70 13.42 10.14 -12.27
N GLU A 71 13.31 8.88 -12.69
CA GLU A 71 14.14 8.28 -13.74
C GLU A 71 14.08 9.08 -15.04
N GLN A 72 12.88 9.51 -15.45
CA GLN A 72 12.70 10.34 -16.64
C GLN A 72 13.42 11.68 -16.52
N LEU A 73 13.36 12.33 -15.34
CA LEU A 73 14.02 13.62 -15.10
C LEU A 73 15.54 13.48 -15.06
N LEU A 74 16.06 12.44 -14.40
CA LEU A 74 17.49 12.13 -14.37
C LEU A 74 18.03 11.82 -15.76
N GLY A 75 17.33 11.02 -16.56
CA GLY A 75 17.71 10.74 -17.95
C GLY A 75 17.79 12.03 -18.79
N ARG A 76 16.86 12.96 -18.61
CA ARG A 76 16.89 14.27 -19.29
C ARG A 76 18.04 15.16 -18.80
N LEU A 77 18.38 15.11 -17.51
CA LEU A 77 19.52 15.86 -16.98
C LEU A 77 20.84 15.34 -17.55
N VAL A 78 21.05 14.02 -17.56
CA VAL A 78 22.24 13.37 -18.14
C VAL A 78 22.42 13.71 -19.62
N VAL A 79 21.32 13.68 -20.40
CA VAL A 79 21.36 14.06 -21.82
C VAL A 79 21.73 15.54 -22.01
N ARG A 80 21.35 16.42 -21.08
CA ARG A 80 21.69 17.86 -21.14
C ARG A 80 23.08 18.18 -20.58
N SER A 81 23.62 17.35 -19.68
CA SER A 81 24.94 17.56 -19.08
C SER A 81 26.09 16.90 -19.84
N GLY A 82 25.82 16.03 -20.82
CA GLY A 82 26.86 15.37 -21.62
C GLY A 82 27.70 14.32 -20.88
N GLU A 83 27.49 14.14 -19.57
CA GLU A 83 28.16 13.13 -18.74
C GLU A 83 27.15 12.18 -18.09
N PRO A 84 27.38 10.84 -18.17
CA PRO A 84 26.53 9.85 -17.50
C PRO A 84 26.80 9.83 -15.99
N LEU A 85 25.80 10.23 -15.19
CA LEU A 85 25.90 10.38 -13.73
C LEU A 85 25.98 9.06 -12.95
N LEU A 86 25.87 7.90 -13.59
CA LEU A 86 25.94 6.60 -12.90
C LEU A 86 26.78 5.59 -13.68
N HIS A 87 28.11 5.72 -13.62
CA HIS A 87 28.97 4.55 -13.75
C HIS A 87 28.77 3.68 -12.50
N ARG A 88 27.87 2.69 -12.62
CA ARG A 88 27.80 1.56 -11.69
C ARG A 88 29.14 0.84 -11.73
N GLY A 89 30.03 1.16 -10.80
CA GLY A 89 31.30 0.49 -10.60
C GLY A 89 31.07 -0.98 -10.25
N VAL A 90 31.04 -1.85 -11.26
CA VAL A 90 31.38 -3.25 -11.09
C VAL A 90 32.85 -3.38 -11.46
N ALA A 91 33.71 -2.92 -10.55
CA ALA A 91 35.10 -3.35 -10.51
C ALA A 91 35.18 -4.55 -9.57
N ARG A 92 34.87 -5.76 -10.09
CA ARG A 92 35.33 -6.99 -9.45
C ARG A 92 36.46 -7.55 -10.30
N SER A 93 37.65 -7.23 -9.81
CA SER A 93 38.97 -7.48 -10.37
C SER A 93 39.15 -8.97 -10.72
N THR A 94 39.33 -9.27 -12.01
CA THR A 94 40.02 -10.48 -12.46
C THR A 94 41.51 -10.15 -12.56
N VAL A 95 42.25 -10.37 -11.48
CA VAL A 95 43.72 -10.46 -11.59
C VAL A 95 44.04 -11.93 -11.76
N GLY A 96 44.28 -12.32 -13.01
CA GLY A 96 45.11 -13.47 -13.33
C GLY A 96 46.55 -13.11 -12.97
N THR A 97 47.18 -13.95 -12.15
CA THR A 97 48.61 -13.88 -11.86
C THR A 97 49.26 -15.00 -12.66
N ASN A 98 49.91 -14.67 -13.77
CA ASN A 98 50.82 -15.58 -14.46
C ASN A 98 52.22 -15.44 -13.84
N GLU A 99 52.75 -16.61 -13.50
CA GLU A 99 54.15 -17.09 -13.54
C GLU A 99 55.29 -16.07 -13.67
N ASP A 100 56.22 -16.13 -12.71
CA ASP A 100 57.61 -16.62 -12.91
C ASP A 100 58.06 -17.39 -11.65
#